data_AF-A0A963WNT5-F1
#
_entry.id   AF-A0A963WNT5-F1
#
_cell.length_a   1.000
_cell.length_b   1.000
_cell.length_c   1.000
_cell.angle_alpha   90.00
_cell.angle_beta   90.00
_cell.angle_gamma   90.00
#
_symmetry.space_group_name_H-M   'P 1'
#
loop_
_entity.id
_entity.type
_entity.pdbx_description
1 polymer ?
#
loop_
_entity_poly.entity_id
_entity_poly.type
_entity_poly.pdbx_seq_one_letter_code
_entity_poly.pdbx_strand_id
1 'polypeptide(L)'
;MVRRADIDNRATNGNDTLRQFGRYDPGVQEGMSQVGCPSEASRLQSYASESAFQSAVNTATANVTGGTYHDVGMLWGTRFISRTGFFASDNPTEIDDVPVNQHIVFMTDGMLDTGDRLYSAHGVERYQQRTQGSGSLDARHLSRFASTCSLAKSMGITVWVIALDVTDTDDVESCATSSAHFYTSDGSDLEQVFEKIGQGIGNLRLTK
;
A
#
# COMPACT_ATOMS: atom_id res chain seq x y z
N MET A 1 -5.56 -9.16 -13.37
CA MET A 1 -6.45 -8.68 -12.30
C MET A 1 -6.06 -9.37 -10.99
N VAL A 2 -5.82 -8.59 -9.94
CA VAL A 2 -5.52 -9.00 -8.57
C VAL A 2 -6.77 -9.59 -7.91
N ARG A 3 -6.62 -10.69 -7.19
CA ARG A 3 -7.71 -11.47 -6.56
C ARG A 3 -7.54 -11.49 -5.05
N ARG A 4 -8.61 -11.84 -4.32
CA ARG A 4 -8.55 -12.03 -2.84
C ARG A 4 -7.45 -13.01 -2.40
N ALA A 5 -7.20 -14.05 -3.19
CA ALA A 5 -6.10 -15.00 -2.97
C ALA A 5 -4.70 -14.34 -3.02
N ASP A 6 -4.52 -13.25 -3.79
CA ASP A 6 -3.27 -12.50 -3.85
C ASP A 6 -3.09 -11.58 -2.63
N ILE A 7 -4.15 -11.36 -1.85
CA ILE A 7 -4.09 -10.65 -0.56
C ILE A 7 -3.88 -11.66 0.57
N ASP A 8 -4.70 -12.70 0.61
CA ASP A 8 -4.81 -13.54 1.80
C ASP A 8 -3.77 -14.65 1.87
N ASN A 9 -3.20 -15.05 0.72
CA ASN A 9 -2.20 -16.11 0.70
C ASN A 9 -0.77 -15.55 0.76
N ARG A 10 0.09 -16.31 1.42
CA ARG A 10 1.55 -16.15 1.42
C ARG A 10 2.22 -17.49 1.18
N ALA A 11 3.48 -17.47 0.79
CA ALA A 11 4.29 -18.68 0.72
C ALA A 11 4.30 -19.39 2.09
N THR A 12 4.01 -20.69 2.09
CA THR A 12 4.00 -21.51 3.31
C THR A 12 5.39 -22.02 3.68
N ASN A 13 6.30 -22.10 2.70
CA ASN A 13 7.68 -22.52 2.87
C ASN A 13 8.56 -22.09 1.68
N GLY A 14 9.82 -22.50 1.71
CA GLY A 14 10.84 -22.25 0.69
C GLY A 14 10.51 -22.79 -0.72
N ASN A 15 9.61 -23.76 -0.83
CA ASN A 15 9.26 -24.41 -2.10
C ASN A 15 8.03 -23.79 -2.79
N ASP A 16 7.26 -22.93 -2.11
CA ASP A 16 6.13 -22.19 -2.71
C ASP A 16 6.62 -20.95 -3.47
N THR A 17 7.44 -21.18 -4.50
CA THR A 17 8.13 -20.13 -5.27
C THR A 17 7.18 -19.16 -5.95
N LEU A 18 5.97 -19.62 -6.31
CA LEU A 18 4.94 -18.80 -6.95
C LEU A 18 4.38 -17.71 -6.02
N ARG A 19 4.32 -17.96 -4.71
CA ARG A 19 3.81 -16.99 -3.71
C ARG A 19 4.89 -16.24 -2.97
N GLN A 20 6.15 -16.63 -3.14
CA GLN A 20 7.27 -15.88 -2.59
C GLN A 20 7.42 -14.56 -3.32
N PHE A 21 7.78 -13.50 -2.60
CA PHE A 21 8.31 -12.29 -3.22
C PHE A 21 9.57 -12.64 -4.01
N GLY A 22 9.86 -11.87 -5.06
CA GLY A 22 11.01 -12.15 -5.92
C GLY A 22 12.29 -12.11 -5.09
N ARG A 23 13.02 -13.23 -5.06
CA ARG A 23 14.29 -13.31 -4.33
C ARG A 23 15.40 -12.74 -5.21
N TYR A 24 16.30 -11.99 -4.59
CA TYR A 24 17.58 -11.70 -5.23
C TYR A 24 18.35 -13.01 -5.43
N ASP A 25 18.74 -13.28 -6.67
CA ASP A 25 19.53 -14.44 -7.07
C ASP A 25 20.83 -13.92 -7.71
N PRO A 26 21.95 -13.96 -6.99
CA PRO A 26 23.22 -13.42 -7.48
C PRO A 26 23.77 -14.17 -8.70
N GLY A 27 23.35 -15.42 -8.95
CA GLY A 27 23.78 -16.20 -10.12
C GLY A 27 23.04 -15.84 -11.41
N VAL A 28 21.97 -15.05 -11.30
CA VAL A 28 21.15 -14.61 -12.45
C VAL A 28 21.17 -13.09 -12.59
N GLN A 29 21.32 -12.35 -11.50
CA GLN A 29 21.08 -10.90 -11.42
C GLN A 29 22.38 -10.08 -11.47
N GLU A 30 23.44 -10.62 -12.08
CA GLU A 30 24.82 -10.09 -12.08
C GLU A 30 24.88 -8.56 -12.24
N GLY A 31 25.26 -7.86 -11.16
CA GLY A 31 25.69 -6.47 -11.19
C GLY A 31 24.60 -5.40 -11.39
N MET A 32 23.31 -5.73 -11.31
CA MET A 32 22.25 -4.73 -11.44
C MET A 32 21.21 -4.82 -10.34
N SER A 33 21.25 -3.83 -9.44
CA SER A 33 20.05 -3.19 -8.92
C SER A 33 20.43 -1.90 -8.19
N GLN A 34 19.74 -0.80 -8.45
CA GLN A 34 19.54 0.20 -7.39
C GLN A 34 18.77 -0.54 -6.28
N VAL A 35 19.46 -0.91 -5.21
CA VAL A 35 18.84 -1.62 -4.08
C VAL A 35 18.28 -0.55 -3.16
N GLY A 36 16.96 -0.34 -3.23
CA GLY A 36 16.26 0.40 -2.19
C GLY A 36 16.04 -0.52 -0.99
N CYS A 37 16.56 -0.15 0.17
CA CYS A 37 16.28 -0.83 1.44
C CYS A 37 15.43 0.08 2.34
N PRO A 38 14.15 0.36 1.99
CA PRO A 38 13.31 1.24 2.79
C PRO A 38 13.14 0.70 4.22
N SER A 39 12.75 1.57 5.15
CA SER A 39 12.42 1.18 6.52
C SER A 39 11.43 0.01 6.55
N GLU A 40 11.59 -0.89 7.53
CA GLU A 40 10.71 -2.04 7.70
C GLU A 40 9.27 -1.61 8.00
N ALA A 41 8.31 -2.22 7.29
CA ALA A 41 6.90 -1.98 7.54
C ALA A 41 6.45 -2.58 8.89
N SER A 42 5.57 -1.88 9.60
CA SER A 42 5.00 -2.34 10.87
C SER A 42 3.59 -2.90 10.69
N ARG A 43 3.24 -3.92 11.48
CA ARG A 43 1.85 -4.41 11.56
C ARG A 43 0.95 -3.39 12.28
N LEU A 44 -0.36 -3.53 12.09
CA LEU A 44 -1.35 -2.78 12.87
C LEU A 44 -1.19 -3.10 14.37
N GLN A 45 -1.07 -2.06 15.18
CA GLN A 45 -0.89 -2.17 16.62
C GLN A 45 -1.40 -0.92 17.33
N SER A 46 -1.72 -1.07 18.62
CA SER A 46 -2.03 0.06 19.49
C SER A 46 -0.74 0.70 20.01
N TYR A 47 -0.70 2.03 20.05
CA TYR A 47 0.39 2.78 20.66
C TYR A 47 -0.07 3.34 22.01
N ALA A 48 0.80 3.25 23.02
CA ALA A 48 0.48 3.66 24.39
C ALA A 48 0.38 5.19 24.56
N SER A 49 0.92 5.96 23.63
CA SER A 49 0.90 7.41 23.62
C SER A 49 1.09 7.95 22.20
N GLU A 50 0.72 9.22 22.01
CA GLU A 50 1.04 9.98 20.80
C GLU A 50 2.54 10.01 20.51
N SER A 51 3.38 10.17 21.54
CA SER A 51 4.84 10.15 21.38
C SER A 51 5.39 8.81 20.89
N ALA A 52 4.78 7.69 21.31
CA ALA A 52 5.14 6.36 20.83
C ALA A 52 4.71 6.19 19.36
N PHE A 53 3.53 6.69 18.99
CA PHE A 53 3.07 6.70 17.60
C PHE A 53 3.99 7.55 16.71
N GLN A 54 4.32 8.77 17.13
CA GLN A 54 5.24 9.65 16.41
C GLN A 54 6.62 9.00 16.22
N SER A 55 7.13 8.31 17.24
CA SER A 55 8.40 7.58 17.13
C SER A 55 8.35 6.46 16.10
N ALA A 56 7.22 5.75 16.02
CA ALA A 56 7.01 4.71 15.02
C ALA A 56 6.90 5.29 13.60
N VAL A 57 6.19 6.41 13.42
CA VAL A 57 6.13 7.13 12.14
C VAL A 57 7.52 7.59 11.72
N ASN A 58 8.27 8.25 12.60
CA ASN A 58 9.63 8.71 12.33
C ASN A 58 10.56 7.56 11.92
N THR A 59 10.40 6.38 12.53
CA THR A 59 11.17 5.17 12.17
C THR A 59 10.76 4.65 10.79
N ALA A 60 9.46 4.57 10.52
CA ALA A 60 8.92 4.13 9.25
C ALA A 60 9.30 5.06 8.08
N THR A 61 9.53 6.34 8.34
CA THR A 61 9.95 7.32 7.33
C THR A 61 11.43 7.68 7.38
N ALA A 62 12.23 7.03 8.23
CA ALA A 62 13.66 7.33 8.41
C ALA A 62 14.49 7.04 7.14
N ASN A 63 14.08 6.07 6.33
CA ASN A 63 14.72 5.75 5.06
C ASN A 63 13.68 5.50 3.97
N VAL A 64 13.46 6.50 3.12
CA VAL A 64 12.62 6.43 1.92
C VAL A 64 13.53 6.47 0.70
N THR A 65 13.62 5.34 -0.03
CA THR A 65 14.55 5.17 -1.15
C THR A 65 14.02 4.12 -2.12
N GLY A 66 14.53 4.11 -3.35
CA GLY A 66 14.07 3.24 -4.44
C GLY A 66 13.17 3.99 -5.42
N GLY A 67 12.42 3.25 -6.23
CA GLY A 67 11.40 3.79 -7.14
C GLY A 67 10.00 3.78 -6.54
N THR A 68 9.05 4.39 -7.23
CA THR A 68 7.65 4.54 -6.80
C THR A 68 6.78 3.46 -7.42
N TYR A 69 6.44 2.43 -6.63
CA TYR A 69 5.59 1.30 -7.03
C TYR A 69 4.25 1.33 -6.31
N HIS A 70 3.26 2.04 -6.87
CA HIS A 70 1.94 2.20 -6.23
C HIS A 70 1.23 0.87 -5.97
N ASP A 71 1.31 -0.09 -6.90
CA ASP A 71 0.67 -1.38 -6.76
C ASP A 71 1.24 -2.20 -5.59
N VAL A 72 2.56 -2.15 -5.38
CA VAL A 72 3.23 -2.83 -4.26
C VAL A 72 2.80 -2.23 -2.92
N GLY A 73 2.77 -0.91 -2.81
CA GLY A 73 2.32 -0.21 -1.59
C GLY A 73 0.87 -0.56 -1.25
N MET A 74 -0.03 -0.43 -2.24
CA MET A 74 -1.46 -0.74 -2.05
C MET A 74 -1.71 -2.23 -1.76
N LEU A 75 -0.94 -3.13 -2.39
CA LEU A 75 -1.00 -4.57 -2.14
C LEU A 75 -0.67 -4.87 -0.67
N TRP A 76 0.41 -4.30 -0.15
CA TRP A 76 0.81 -4.51 1.25
C TRP A 76 -0.14 -3.86 2.25
N GLY A 77 -0.63 -2.65 1.98
CA GLY A 77 -1.68 -2.02 2.79
C GLY A 77 -2.92 -2.90 2.88
N THR A 78 -3.37 -3.45 1.75
CA THR A 78 -4.51 -4.37 1.71
C THR A 78 -4.23 -5.70 2.42
N ARG A 79 -3.00 -6.22 2.34
CA ARG A 79 -2.57 -7.43 3.07
C ARG A 79 -2.57 -7.22 4.58
N PHE A 80 -2.05 -6.08 5.07
CA PHE A 80 -2.02 -5.76 6.50
C PHE A 80 -3.40 -5.62 7.10
N ILE A 81 -4.36 -5.08 6.33
CA ILE A 81 -5.71 -4.83 6.82
C ILE A 81 -6.72 -5.95 6.47
N SER A 82 -6.30 -7.06 5.86
CA SER A 82 -7.24 -8.13 5.49
C SER A 82 -7.71 -8.95 6.70
N ARG A 83 -9.04 -9.03 6.89
CA ARG A 83 -9.70 -9.87 7.91
C ARG A 83 -9.62 -11.38 7.68
N THR A 84 -9.26 -11.80 6.47
CA THR A 84 -9.18 -13.22 6.09
C THR A 84 -7.77 -13.62 5.68
N GLY A 85 -6.84 -12.67 5.73
CA GLY A 85 -5.46 -12.89 5.38
C GLY A 85 -4.63 -13.38 6.57
N PHE A 86 -3.33 -13.46 6.33
CA PHE A 86 -2.38 -13.97 7.31
C PHE A 86 -2.04 -13.00 8.46
N PHE A 87 -2.68 -11.82 8.48
CA PHE A 87 -2.71 -10.86 9.59
C PHE A 87 -4.13 -10.67 10.16
N ALA A 88 -5.04 -11.63 9.93
CA ALA A 88 -6.42 -11.55 10.41
C ALA A 88 -6.52 -11.32 11.94
N SER A 89 -5.55 -11.81 12.72
CA SER A 89 -5.49 -11.58 14.18
C SER A 89 -5.43 -10.11 14.58
N ASP A 90 -4.95 -9.24 13.69
CA ASP A 90 -4.78 -7.81 13.94
C ASP A 90 -5.99 -7.00 13.44
N ASN A 91 -6.95 -7.68 12.81
CA ASN A 91 -8.07 -7.08 12.09
C ASN A 91 -9.41 -7.59 12.62
N PRO A 92 -9.74 -7.30 13.89
CA PRO A 92 -11.02 -7.72 14.44
C PRO A 92 -12.19 -7.04 13.69
N THR A 93 -13.35 -7.66 13.77
CA THR A 93 -14.60 -7.07 13.29
C THR A 93 -15.17 -6.06 14.28
N GLU A 94 -14.81 -6.19 15.56
CA GLU A 94 -15.27 -5.35 16.65
C GLU A 94 -14.24 -5.21 17.78
N ILE A 95 -14.28 -4.10 18.51
CA ILE A 95 -13.53 -3.85 19.74
C ILE A 95 -14.54 -3.31 20.75
N ASP A 96 -14.71 -3.91 21.93
CA ASP A 96 -15.68 -3.47 22.96
C ASP A 96 -17.11 -3.24 22.41
N ASP A 97 -17.64 -4.21 21.66
CA ASP A 97 -18.96 -4.16 20.98
C ASP A 97 -19.08 -3.01 19.94
N VAL A 98 -17.94 -2.45 19.52
CA VAL A 98 -17.86 -1.41 18.49
C VAL A 98 -17.41 -2.02 17.18
N PRO A 99 -18.23 -1.99 16.11
CA PRO A 99 -17.78 -2.39 14.79
C PRO A 99 -16.55 -1.59 14.35
N VAL A 100 -15.52 -2.29 13.88
CA VAL A 100 -14.30 -1.68 13.35
C VAL A 100 -14.49 -1.39 11.87
N ASN A 101 -14.28 -0.15 11.47
CA ASN A 101 -14.16 0.22 10.05
C ASN A 101 -12.69 0.17 9.63
N GLN A 102 -12.43 -0.28 8.40
CA GLN A 102 -11.08 -0.43 7.86
C GLN A 102 -10.78 0.69 6.88
N HIS A 103 -9.67 1.40 7.10
CA HIS A 103 -9.27 2.54 6.29
C HIS A 103 -7.82 2.38 5.82
N ILE A 104 -7.57 2.72 4.57
CA ILE A 104 -6.22 2.92 4.02
C ILE A 104 -6.13 4.39 3.62
N VAL A 105 -5.05 5.07 4.03
CA VAL A 105 -4.69 6.38 3.50
C VAL A 105 -3.46 6.20 2.62
N PHE A 106 -3.63 6.41 1.31
CA PHE A 106 -2.57 6.28 0.31
C PHE A 106 -2.11 7.68 -0.10
N MET A 107 -0.87 8.02 0.19
CA MET A 107 -0.28 9.32 -0.15
C MET A 107 0.89 9.13 -1.10
N THR A 108 0.90 9.89 -2.19
CA THR A 108 1.96 9.83 -3.21
C THR A 108 2.06 11.15 -3.94
N ASP A 109 3.24 11.43 -4.48
CA ASP A 109 3.48 12.50 -5.45
C ASP A 109 3.02 12.19 -6.88
N GLY A 110 2.15 11.18 -7.04
CA GLY A 110 1.54 10.75 -8.31
C GLY A 110 2.50 10.15 -9.33
N MET A 111 3.82 10.40 -9.22
CA MET A 111 4.79 10.01 -10.22
C MET A 111 5.24 8.56 -9.99
N LEU A 112 4.80 7.67 -10.88
CA LEU A 112 5.31 6.31 -10.93
C LEU A 112 6.76 6.31 -11.40
N ASP A 113 7.61 5.54 -10.73
CA ASP A 113 9.03 5.38 -11.09
C ASP A 113 9.38 3.90 -11.00
N THR A 114 9.18 3.19 -12.12
CA THR A 114 9.49 1.77 -12.25
C THR A 114 10.67 1.54 -13.18
N GLY A 115 11.37 0.41 -13.01
CA GLY A 115 12.49 0.06 -13.88
C GLY A 115 12.67 -1.44 -14.02
N ASP A 116 13.06 -1.87 -15.23
CA ASP A 116 13.26 -3.28 -15.56
C ASP A 116 14.47 -3.90 -14.82
N ARG A 117 15.40 -3.06 -14.37
CA ARG A 117 16.62 -3.42 -13.63
C ARG A 117 16.53 -3.11 -12.13
N LEU A 118 15.42 -2.58 -11.65
CA LEU A 118 15.22 -2.29 -10.22
C LEU A 118 14.76 -3.55 -9.50
N TYR A 119 15.36 -3.84 -8.34
CA TYR A 119 14.89 -4.87 -7.43
C TYR A 119 13.63 -4.37 -6.71
N SER A 120 12.52 -5.05 -6.95
CA SER A 120 11.21 -4.77 -6.37
C SER A 120 10.70 -5.95 -5.54
N ALA A 121 9.52 -5.84 -4.94
CA ALA A 121 8.83 -6.95 -4.28
C ALA A 121 8.59 -8.16 -5.22
N HIS A 122 8.59 -7.95 -6.54
CA HIS A 122 8.43 -9.02 -7.54
C HIS A 122 9.76 -9.50 -8.14
N GLY A 123 10.88 -9.03 -7.57
CA GLY A 123 12.23 -9.30 -8.09
C GLY A 123 12.68 -8.21 -9.06
N VAL A 124 13.65 -8.55 -9.90
CA VAL A 124 14.13 -7.71 -10.99
C VAL A 124 13.35 -8.08 -12.26
N GLU A 125 12.50 -7.18 -12.73
CA GLU A 125 11.53 -7.48 -13.79
C GLU A 125 12.18 -8.06 -15.06
N ARG A 126 13.38 -7.59 -15.44
CA ARG A 126 14.16 -8.10 -16.58
C ARG A 126 14.40 -9.62 -16.53
N TYR A 127 14.56 -10.19 -15.34
CA TYR A 127 14.86 -11.61 -15.16
C TYR A 127 13.63 -12.42 -14.76
N GLN A 128 12.83 -11.93 -13.81
CA GLN A 128 11.70 -12.70 -13.28
C GLN A 128 10.40 -12.54 -14.06
N GLN A 129 10.18 -11.39 -14.69
CA GLN A 129 8.96 -11.05 -15.44
C GLN A 129 7.67 -11.41 -14.67
N ARG A 130 7.61 -11.09 -13.37
CA ARG A 130 6.47 -11.46 -12.52
C ARG A 130 5.33 -10.46 -12.62
N THR A 131 5.60 -9.27 -13.15
CA THR A 131 4.61 -8.23 -13.42
C THR A 131 4.01 -8.41 -14.81
N GLN A 132 3.10 -9.39 -14.90
CA GLN A 132 2.42 -9.75 -16.14
C GLN A 132 1.35 -8.72 -16.52
N GLY A 133 1.12 -8.52 -17.83
CA GLY A 133 0.14 -7.59 -18.38
C GLY A 133 0.53 -7.09 -19.77
N SER A 134 -0.23 -6.15 -20.30
CA SER A 134 0.04 -5.50 -21.60
C SER A 134 0.62 -4.09 -21.41
N GLY A 135 1.34 -3.59 -22.42
CA GLY A 135 1.90 -2.24 -22.41
C GLY A 135 3.28 -2.13 -21.76
N SER A 136 3.68 -0.89 -21.46
CA SER A 136 4.90 -0.55 -20.73
C SER A 136 4.90 -1.16 -19.32
N LEU A 137 6.05 -1.16 -18.65
CA LEU A 137 6.14 -1.63 -17.27
C LEU A 137 5.23 -0.80 -16.35
N ASP A 138 5.24 0.53 -16.50
CA ASP A 138 4.35 1.44 -15.78
C ASP A 138 2.88 1.08 -16.00
N ALA A 139 2.45 0.85 -17.25
CA ALA A 139 1.07 0.48 -17.55
C ALA A 139 0.64 -0.82 -16.84
N ARG A 140 1.57 -1.78 -16.67
CA ARG A 140 1.28 -3.02 -15.93
C ARG A 140 1.15 -2.77 -14.43
N HIS A 141 2.02 -1.94 -13.86
CA HIS A 141 1.92 -1.55 -12.44
C HIS A 141 0.66 -0.73 -12.17
N LEU A 142 0.31 0.24 -13.01
CA LEU A 142 -0.94 1.01 -12.89
C LEU A 142 -2.18 0.12 -12.99
N SER A 143 -2.19 -0.83 -13.93
CA SER A 143 -3.29 -1.81 -14.04
C SER A 143 -3.44 -2.66 -12.77
N ARG A 144 -2.31 -3.06 -12.17
CA ARG A 144 -2.31 -3.82 -10.90
C ARG A 144 -2.72 -2.95 -9.71
N PHE A 145 -2.29 -1.70 -9.66
CA PHE A 145 -2.69 -0.72 -8.66
C PHE A 145 -4.21 -0.52 -8.68
N ALA A 146 -4.78 -0.16 -9.83
CA ALA A 146 -6.21 0.00 -10.02
C ALA A 146 -7.00 -1.26 -9.64
N SER A 147 -6.49 -2.44 -10.01
CA SER A 147 -7.09 -3.72 -9.64
C SER A 147 -7.04 -3.99 -8.13
N THR A 148 -5.97 -3.58 -7.45
CA THR A 148 -5.82 -3.74 -6.00
C THR A 148 -6.73 -2.77 -5.25
N CYS A 149 -6.84 -1.52 -5.71
CA CYS A 149 -7.78 -0.55 -5.14
C CYS A 149 -9.23 -1.03 -5.29
N SER A 150 -9.60 -1.53 -6.46
CA SER A 150 -10.93 -2.11 -6.70
C SER A 150 -11.22 -3.29 -5.77
N LEU A 151 -10.22 -4.16 -5.57
CA LEU A 151 -10.34 -5.27 -4.64
C LEU A 151 -10.50 -4.75 -3.21
N ALA A 152 -9.63 -3.88 -2.71
CA ALA A 152 -9.72 -3.32 -1.36
C ALA A 152 -11.11 -2.71 -1.08
N LYS A 153 -11.64 -1.92 -2.02
CA LYS A 153 -13.01 -1.36 -1.94
C LYS A 153 -14.07 -2.45 -1.85
N SER A 154 -13.97 -3.51 -2.65
CA SER A 154 -14.89 -4.67 -2.57
C SER A 154 -14.80 -5.45 -1.25
N MET A 155 -13.71 -5.30 -0.50
CA MET A 155 -13.53 -5.89 0.83
C MET A 155 -14.17 -5.04 1.95
N GLY A 156 -14.78 -3.90 1.62
CA GLY A 156 -15.33 -2.96 2.58
C GLY A 156 -14.31 -2.00 3.18
N ILE A 157 -13.10 -1.92 2.60
CA ILE A 157 -12.06 -0.98 3.04
C ILE A 157 -12.33 0.38 2.39
N THR A 158 -12.33 1.43 3.20
CA THR A 158 -12.36 2.81 2.71
C THR A 158 -10.95 3.24 2.34
N VAL A 159 -10.74 3.63 1.08
CA VAL A 159 -9.46 4.08 0.56
C VAL A 159 -9.51 5.59 0.38
N TRP A 160 -8.69 6.27 1.17
CA TRP A 160 -8.39 7.69 1.04
C TRP A 160 -7.13 7.86 0.20
N VAL A 161 -7.12 8.83 -0.70
CA VAL A 161 -5.96 9.13 -1.54
C VAL A 161 -5.59 10.60 -1.40
N ILE A 162 -4.31 10.88 -1.19
CA ILE A 162 -3.72 12.21 -1.18
C ILE A 162 -2.67 12.26 -2.29
N ALA A 163 -2.95 13.04 -3.34
CA ALA A 163 -2.00 13.32 -4.41
C ALA A 163 -1.22 14.60 -4.06
N LEU A 164 0.09 14.48 -3.85
CA LEU A 164 0.94 15.52 -3.28
C LEU A 164 1.83 16.16 -4.36
N ASP A 165 1.79 17.47 -4.53
CA ASP A 165 2.64 18.21 -5.49
C ASP A 165 2.58 17.64 -6.93
N VAL A 166 1.37 17.20 -7.34
CA VAL A 166 1.11 16.60 -8.65
C VAL A 166 0.59 17.61 -9.67
N THR A 167 0.93 17.38 -10.94
CA THR A 167 0.31 18.08 -12.08
C THR A 167 -0.76 17.26 -12.81
N ASP A 168 -0.81 15.94 -12.55
CA ASP A 168 -1.77 14.99 -13.11
C ASP A 168 -2.17 13.99 -12.01
N THR A 169 -3.46 13.66 -11.94
CA THR A 169 -4.08 12.80 -10.92
C THR A 169 -4.72 11.54 -11.50
N ASP A 170 -4.73 11.38 -12.83
CA ASP A 170 -5.49 10.33 -13.54
C ASP A 170 -5.13 8.92 -13.04
N ASP A 171 -3.86 8.70 -12.70
CA ASP A 171 -3.34 7.42 -12.25
C ASP A 171 -3.76 7.04 -10.81
N VAL A 172 -4.11 8.02 -9.96
CA VAL A 172 -4.31 7.81 -8.52
C VAL A 172 -5.71 8.10 -8.03
N GLU A 173 -6.44 9.02 -8.66
CA GLU A 173 -7.77 9.46 -8.21
C GLU A 173 -8.76 8.30 -8.14
N SER A 174 -8.77 7.44 -9.17
CA SER A 174 -9.70 6.30 -9.26
C SER A 174 -9.52 5.25 -8.17
N CYS A 175 -8.38 5.27 -7.46
CA CYS A 175 -8.12 4.37 -6.34
C CYS A 175 -9.00 4.72 -5.11
N ALA A 176 -9.31 6.00 -4.91
CA ALA A 176 -10.14 6.46 -3.80
C ALA A 176 -11.53 5.78 -3.80
N THR A 177 -12.15 5.67 -2.62
CA THR A 177 -13.49 5.07 -2.49
C THR A 177 -14.55 5.90 -3.21
N SER A 178 -14.44 7.23 -3.16
CA SER A 178 -15.24 8.17 -3.94
C SER A 178 -14.46 9.48 -4.07
N SER A 179 -15.00 10.45 -4.81
CA SER A 179 -14.43 11.80 -4.90
C SER A 179 -14.29 12.48 -3.53
N ALA A 180 -15.15 12.16 -2.55
CA ALA A 180 -15.04 12.67 -1.17
C ALA A 180 -13.85 12.08 -0.38
N HIS A 181 -13.20 11.05 -0.91
CA HIS A 181 -12.03 10.40 -0.31
C HIS A 181 -10.73 10.74 -1.06
N PHE A 182 -10.79 11.62 -2.06
CA PHE A 182 -9.65 12.07 -2.84
C PHE A 182 -9.29 13.51 -2.47
N TYR A 183 -8.01 13.74 -2.26
CA TYR A 183 -7.45 15.05 -1.95
C TYR A 183 -6.20 15.31 -2.80
N THR A 184 -6.03 16.56 -3.18
CA THR A 184 -4.77 17.08 -3.72
C THR A 184 -4.16 18.04 -2.70
N SER A 185 -2.85 18.07 -2.58
CA SER A 185 -2.13 18.98 -1.68
C SER A 185 -0.81 19.40 -2.33
N ASP A 186 -0.34 20.62 -2.07
CA ASP A 186 1.03 21.05 -2.41
C ASP A 186 1.99 20.89 -1.22
N GLY A 187 1.53 20.25 -0.14
CA GLY A 187 2.26 20.11 1.12
C GLY A 187 1.92 21.16 2.16
N SER A 188 1.43 22.34 1.77
CA SER A 188 1.17 23.45 2.70
C SER A 188 -0.09 23.26 3.56
N ASP A 189 -1.01 22.40 3.12
CA ASP A 189 -2.30 22.14 3.75
C ASP A 189 -2.48 20.70 4.24
N LEU A 190 -1.40 19.91 4.31
CA LEU A 190 -1.46 18.50 4.69
C LEU A 190 -2.14 18.26 6.05
N GLU A 191 -1.88 19.11 7.05
CA GLU A 191 -2.56 19.02 8.36
C GLU A 191 -4.08 19.12 8.19
N GLN A 192 -4.56 20.06 7.38
CA GLN A 192 -5.99 20.26 7.13
C GLN A 192 -6.61 19.09 6.34
N VAL A 193 -5.85 18.50 5.41
CA VAL A 193 -6.26 17.29 4.70
C VAL A 193 -6.40 16.11 5.68
N PHE A 194 -5.42 15.88 6.54
CA PHE A 194 -5.47 14.81 7.54
C PHE A 194 -6.55 15.04 8.60
N GLU A 195 -6.84 16.28 8.99
CA GLU A 195 -7.99 16.61 9.85
C GLU A 195 -9.33 16.20 9.21
N LYS A 196 -9.54 16.51 7.92
CA LYS A 196 -10.75 16.10 7.19
C LYS A 196 -10.87 14.58 7.10
N ILE A 197 -9.78 13.88 6.83
CA ILE A 197 -9.74 12.41 6.83
C ILE A 197 -10.10 11.89 8.23
N GLY A 198 -9.52 12.45 9.29
CA GLY A 198 -9.80 12.09 10.68
C GLY A 198 -11.27 12.25 11.05
N GLN A 199 -11.90 13.37 10.64
CA GLN A 199 -13.34 13.59 10.81
C GLN A 199 -14.18 12.56 10.03
N GLY A 200 -13.76 12.23 8.80
CA GLY A 200 -14.44 11.22 7.97
C GLY A 200 -14.36 9.81 8.55
N ILE A 201 -13.23 9.45 9.17
CA ILE A 201 -13.05 8.17 9.90
C ILE A 201 -13.88 8.17 11.19
N GLY A 202 -13.82 9.27 11.94
CA GLY A 202 -14.36 9.39 13.29
C GLY A 202 -15.80 9.89 13.38
N ASN A 203 -16.57 9.90 12.29
CA ASN A 203 -17.92 10.49 12.26
C ASN A 203 -18.76 10.09 13.49
N LEU A 204 -19.39 11.12 14.06
CA LEU A 204 -19.94 11.21 15.41
C LEU A 204 -20.68 9.92 15.87
N ARG A 205 -20.03 9.15 16.74
CA ARG A 205 -20.69 8.05 17.43
C ARG A 205 -21.39 8.62 18.67
N LEU A 206 -22.67 8.94 18.56
CA LEU A 206 -23.54 9.15 19.71
C LEU A 206 -23.74 7.81 20.43
N THR A 207 -22.84 7.46 21.35
CA THR A 207 -23.06 6.36 22.29
C THR A 207 -23.98 6.85 23.41
N LYS A 208 -25.09 6.14 23.62
CA LYS A 208 -26.08 6.43 24.66
C LYS A 208 -25.56 6.06 26.05
#